data_AF-A0A9W4U0H1-F1
#
_entry.id   AF-A0A9W4U0H1-F1
#
_cell.length_a   1.000
_cell.length_b   1.000
_cell.length_c   1.000
_cell.angle_alpha   90.00
_cell.angle_beta   90.00
_cell.angle_gamma   90.00
#
_symmetry.space_group_name_H-M   'P 1'
#
loop_
_entity.id
_entity.type
_entity.pdbx_description
1 polymer ?
#
loop_
_entity_poly.entity_id
_entity_poly.type
_entity_poly.pdbx_seq_one_letter_code
_entity_poly.pdbx_strand_id
1 'polypeptide(L)'
;MVNDDKQIDRSNSIISLTTSEEEEEEKEEEEKEEEEIELLDRYNLVNQIRPNDDETSSLDYSDAETSSNSIDINDDAEDYYESYSSKFINFMNRNPTTYHVITHFRILLESNGFKYLPSNKIIEKLDPGFYYTTRDDLCLAAFVVGGNWKPINGSLFICSHCDALSVKINPGSSIKKDINGYNLLGVAPYSGSLNKLWLSRDLGIAGSILVKDFKTGKVQRKLINSYPEPIAFIPPIAPHFGLGEFDYNLQTQTVPIYGFNNDENAEPPTEEERDSILYGRHSLQLLRYISRLSKSSIPSILQMDLDLVDVQPSCRGGLNKEFIYSSSLDDRLCAFDSVYALIEFSHTLTKEQLQSYSGFNGVYLANHEEIGSESRTGAKSGFLVDIFKSIISTQVNQKKKKVPNELLANLIKSTILLSTDVTHAFNPNFKDVYLDNNFPLPNIGPSIKFDSNAHVLSDSLGWEFLNRVVDRIDEEFNIKLQHFHIRNDSRSGGTIGPIMSDGNRGLNGAKLIIDVGLPILSMHSIRSIMGYKDVGIGIKFYQETFKNWQGIIYEMEHGSD
;
A
#
# COMPACT_ATOMS: atom_id res chain seq x y z
N MET A 1 -28.61 65.22 -61.21
CA MET A 1 -29.45 66.36 -60.78
C MET A 1 -29.79 66.07 -59.32
N VAL A 2 -29.14 66.76 -58.36
CA VAL A 2 -29.70 67.90 -57.58
C VAL A 2 -30.89 67.42 -56.72
N ASN A 3 -31.06 67.66 -55.42
CA ASN A 3 -30.27 68.08 -54.25
C ASN A 3 -31.27 68.00 -53.07
N ASP A 4 -30.73 67.84 -51.87
CA ASP A 4 -31.11 68.48 -50.60
C ASP A 4 -32.46 68.25 -49.88
N ASP A 5 -32.27 67.86 -48.61
CA ASP A 5 -32.69 68.53 -47.35
C ASP A 5 -33.91 68.03 -46.53
N LYS A 6 -33.55 67.60 -45.29
CA LYS A 6 -34.17 67.82 -43.95
C LYS A 6 -35.57 67.20 -43.72
N GLN A 7 -35.97 66.69 -42.55
CA GLN A 7 -35.65 67.05 -41.17
C GLN A 7 -36.19 65.97 -40.18
N ILE A 8 -35.40 65.64 -39.15
CA ILE A 8 -35.73 65.31 -37.73
C ILE A 8 -37.10 64.64 -37.40
N ASP A 9 -37.08 63.44 -36.81
CA ASP A 9 -37.76 63.23 -35.52
C ASP A 9 -37.01 62.20 -34.64
N ARG A 10 -36.72 62.60 -33.40
CA ARG A 10 -36.04 61.81 -32.36
C ARG A 10 -37.10 61.43 -31.33
N SER A 11 -37.62 60.21 -31.41
CA SER A 11 -38.26 59.53 -30.29
C SER A 11 -38.53 58.09 -30.71
N ASN A 12 -37.72 57.14 -30.19
CA ASN A 12 -37.99 55.69 -30.06
C ASN A 12 -36.68 54.85 -30.06
N SER A 13 -35.70 55.18 -29.23
CA SER A 13 -34.52 54.31 -29.07
C SER A 13 -34.12 54.04 -27.61
N ILE A 14 -35.04 54.18 -26.66
CA ILE A 14 -34.76 53.96 -25.23
C ILE A 14 -35.59 52.79 -24.65
N ILE A 15 -36.43 52.10 -25.44
CA ILE A 15 -37.32 51.05 -24.92
C ILE A 15 -37.01 49.65 -25.49
N SER A 16 -35.96 49.48 -26.32
CA SER A 16 -35.58 48.14 -26.84
C SER A 16 -34.16 47.70 -26.52
N LEU A 17 -33.46 48.41 -25.62
CA LEU A 17 -32.12 48.02 -25.15
C LEU A 17 -32.13 47.58 -23.69
N THR A 18 -33.13 48.00 -22.91
CA THR A 18 -33.25 47.59 -21.50
C THR A 18 -33.88 46.21 -21.31
N THR A 19 -34.72 45.76 -22.26
CA THR A 19 -35.39 44.46 -22.18
C THR A 19 -34.52 43.28 -22.60
N SER A 20 -33.45 43.50 -23.37
CA SER A 20 -32.53 42.42 -23.78
C SER A 20 -31.41 42.18 -22.76
N GLU A 21 -31.01 43.21 -22.01
CA GLU A 21 -30.01 43.08 -20.94
C GLU A 21 -30.63 42.46 -19.68
N GLU A 22 -31.88 42.79 -19.33
CA GLU A 22 -32.61 42.16 -18.21
C GLU A 22 -32.90 40.66 -18.47
N GLU A 23 -33.21 40.26 -19.72
CA GLU A 23 -33.44 38.84 -20.08
C GLU A 23 -32.15 38.01 -20.18
N GLU A 24 -30.99 38.63 -20.36
CA GLU A 24 -29.67 37.95 -20.32
C GLU A 24 -29.14 37.85 -18.88
N GLU A 25 -29.38 38.85 -18.02
CA GLU A 25 -29.06 38.79 -16.59
C GLU A 25 -29.92 37.77 -15.84
N GLU A 26 -31.23 37.66 -16.11
CA GLU A 26 -32.10 36.64 -15.49
C GLU A 26 -31.68 35.21 -15.89
N LYS A 27 -31.19 34.99 -17.12
CA LYS A 27 -30.68 33.68 -17.55
C LYS A 27 -29.33 33.31 -16.94
N GLU A 28 -28.43 34.28 -16.76
CA GLU A 28 -27.18 34.04 -16.04
C GLU A 28 -27.38 33.86 -14.53
N GLU A 29 -28.45 34.42 -13.95
CA GLU A 29 -28.84 34.15 -12.55
C GLU A 29 -29.52 32.77 -12.41
N GLU A 30 -30.37 32.35 -13.35
CA GLU A 30 -30.96 30.99 -13.35
C GLU A 30 -29.90 29.90 -13.57
N GLU A 31 -28.92 30.09 -14.48
CA GLU A 31 -27.81 29.13 -14.67
C GLU A 31 -26.87 29.08 -13.43
N LYS A 32 -26.68 30.20 -12.73
CA LYS A 32 -25.90 30.23 -11.47
C LYS A 32 -26.65 29.58 -10.32
N GLU A 33 -27.97 29.76 -10.20
CA GLU A 33 -28.78 29.06 -9.21
C GLU A 33 -28.84 27.54 -9.49
N GLU A 34 -28.91 27.11 -10.74
CA GLU A 34 -28.83 25.69 -11.10
C GLU A 34 -27.45 25.08 -10.80
N GLU A 35 -26.33 25.78 -11.09
CA GLU A 35 -24.98 25.34 -10.69
C GLU A 35 -24.80 25.32 -9.17
N GLU A 36 -25.38 26.28 -8.44
CA GLU A 36 -25.29 26.36 -6.98
C GLU A 36 -26.13 25.27 -6.30
N ILE A 37 -27.28 24.89 -6.88
CA ILE A 37 -28.09 23.73 -6.47
C ILE A 37 -27.36 22.41 -6.77
N GLU A 38 -26.70 22.27 -7.92
CA GLU A 38 -25.92 21.07 -8.27
C GLU A 38 -24.65 20.93 -7.40
N LEU A 39 -24.04 22.05 -7.00
CA LEU A 39 -22.95 22.11 -6.01
C LEU A 39 -23.43 21.79 -4.59
N LEU A 40 -24.60 22.28 -4.17
CA LEU A 40 -25.19 21.93 -2.88
C LEU A 40 -25.61 20.46 -2.81
N ASP A 41 -26.12 19.87 -3.89
CA ASP A 41 -26.46 18.45 -3.95
C ASP A 41 -25.21 17.57 -3.96
N ARG A 42 -24.12 17.98 -4.62
CA ARG A 42 -22.79 17.31 -4.49
C ARG A 42 -22.21 17.49 -3.09
N TYR A 43 -22.41 18.63 -2.44
CA TYR A 43 -21.96 18.88 -1.06
C TYR A 43 -22.77 18.04 -0.05
N ASN A 44 -24.07 17.85 -0.28
CA ASN A 44 -24.95 17.02 0.56
C ASN A 44 -24.70 15.52 0.36
N LEU A 45 -24.36 15.07 -0.85
CA LEU A 45 -23.96 13.68 -1.12
C LEU A 45 -22.61 13.33 -0.46
N VAL A 46 -21.71 14.31 -0.34
CA VAL A 46 -20.40 14.14 0.34
C VAL A 46 -20.53 14.22 1.88
N ASN A 47 -21.51 14.97 2.40
CA ASN A 47 -21.74 15.09 3.85
C ASN A 47 -22.57 13.95 4.46
N GLN A 48 -23.19 13.08 3.65
CA GLN A 48 -23.80 11.83 4.15
C GLN A 48 -22.76 10.74 4.51
N ILE A 49 -21.45 11.01 4.35
CA ILE A 49 -20.36 10.06 4.67
C ILE A 49 -19.37 10.65 5.69
N ARG A 50 -19.87 11.31 6.75
CA ARG A 50 -19.11 11.54 7.99
C ARG A 50 -20.02 11.42 9.22
N PRO A 51 -19.67 10.60 10.24
CA PRO A 51 -20.39 10.61 11.51
C PRO A 51 -19.94 11.82 12.35
N ASN A 52 -20.90 12.46 13.00
CA ASN A 52 -20.68 13.43 14.08
C ASN A 52 -20.22 12.69 15.34
N ASP A 53 -19.28 13.29 16.08
CA ASP A 53 -18.78 12.81 17.37
C ASP A 53 -19.85 12.94 18.46
N ASP A 54 -20.25 11.82 19.07
CA ASP A 54 -20.11 11.49 20.50
C ASP A 54 -21.03 10.29 20.87
N GLU A 55 -20.53 9.46 21.79
CA GLU A 55 -21.16 8.31 22.45
C GLU A 55 -21.06 6.93 21.75
N THR A 56 -20.28 6.07 22.42
CA THR A 56 -20.24 4.59 22.40
C THR A 56 -21.39 3.86 21.68
N SER A 57 -21.09 3.19 20.55
CA SER A 57 -21.69 1.88 20.23
C SER A 57 -20.95 1.14 19.11
N SER A 58 -20.89 -0.18 19.23
CA SER A 58 -20.47 -1.19 18.25
C SER A 58 -20.91 -0.91 16.81
N LEU A 59 -19.99 -1.00 15.85
CA LEU A 59 -20.29 -1.00 14.41
C LEU A 59 -20.61 -2.43 13.95
N ASP A 60 -21.86 -2.61 13.52
CA ASP A 60 -22.41 -3.84 12.96
C ASP A 60 -22.00 -3.97 11.49
N TYR A 61 -21.39 -5.10 11.13
CA TYR A 61 -21.11 -5.49 9.74
C TYR A 61 -22.20 -6.49 9.31
N SER A 62 -23.34 -5.98 8.85
CA SER A 62 -24.29 -6.78 8.09
C SER A 62 -25.09 -5.86 7.20
N ASP A 63 -24.97 -6.02 5.88
CA ASP A 63 -26.08 -5.91 4.93
C ASP A 63 -25.59 -6.38 3.55
N ALA A 64 -25.97 -7.61 3.21
CA ALA A 64 -25.98 -8.12 1.85
C ALA A 64 -27.44 -8.44 1.52
N GLU A 65 -28.09 -7.58 0.75
CA GLU A 65 -29.43 -7.82 0.23
C GLU A 65 -29.39 -8.89 -0.86
N THR A 66 -30.26 -9.87 -0.73
CA THR A 66 -30.43 -11.00 -1.65
C THR A 66 -31.42 -10.62 -2.75
N SER A 67 -31.00 -10.68 -4.01
CA SER A 67 -31.91 -10.75 -5.15
C SER A 67 -31.72 -12.10 -5.85
N SER A 68 -32.79 -12.89 -5.84
CA SER A 68 -32.83 -14.24 -6.37
C SER A 68 -32.90 -14.23 -7.90
N ASN A 69 -31.85 -14.70 -8.57
CA ASN A 69 -31.93 -15.25 -9.92
C ASN A 69 -31.03 -16.51 -9.96
N SER A 70 -31.46 -17.49 -10.75
CA SER A 70 -30.93 -18.85 -10.86
C SER A 70 -29.40 -18.93 -10.88
N ILE A 71 -28.83 -19.50 -9.82
CA ILE A 71 -27.38 -19.67 -9.58
C ILE A 71 -26.87 -20.83 -10.43
N ASP A 72 -26.05 -20.49 -11.44
CA ASP A 72 -25.11 -21.43 -12.04
C ASP A 72 -23.95 -21.63 -11.05
N ILE A 73 -23.43 -22.86 -10.96
CA ILE A 73 -22.38 -23.27 -10.00
C ILE A 73 -21.04 -22.51 -10.20
N ASN A 74 -20.95 -21.63 -11.20
CA ASN A 74 -19.77 -20.77 -11.47
C ASN A 74 -19.83 -19.37 -10.83
N ASP A 75 -20.92 -18.99 -10.17
CA ASP A 75 -21.06 -17.61 -9.61
C ASP A 75 -20.20 -17.39 -8.34
N ASP A 76 -20.02 -18.40 -7.48
CA ASP A 76 -19.39 -18.21 -6.16
C ASP A 76 -17.89 -17.83 -6.24
N ALA A 77 -17.12 -18.45 -7.15
CA ALA A 77 -15.70 -18.16 -7.31
C ALA A 77 -15.45 -16.81 -8.01
N GLU A 78 -16.29 -16.45 -8.97
CA GLU A 78 -16.19 -15.15 -9.66
C GLU A 78 -16.57 -14.00 -8.71
N ASP A 79 -17.65 -14.15 -7.93
CA ASP A 79 -18.05 -13.19 -6.90
C ASP A 79 -16.96 -13.02 -5.83
N TYR A 80 -16.26 -14.11 -5.47
CA TYR A 80 -15.10 -14.05 -4.61
C TYR A 80 -14.00 -13.15 -5.21
N TYR A 81 -13.61 -13.35 -6.47
CA TYR A 81 -12.60 -12.52 -7.13
C TYR A 81 -13.02 -11.06 -7.24
N GLU A 82 -14.28 -10.79 -7.62
CA GLU A 82 -14.82 -9.45 -7.73
C GLU A 82 -14.82 -8.72 -6.38
N SER A 83 -15.23 -9.40 -5.31
CA SER A 83 -15.24 -8.87 -3.94
C SER A 83 -13.84 -8.47 -3.47
N TYR A 84 -12.84 -9.34 -3.58
CA TYR A 84 -11.48 -9.01 -3.15
C TYR A 84 -10.79 -8.00 -4.07
N SER A 85 -11.07 -8.01 -5.37
CA SER A 85 -10.58 -6.96 -6.28
C SER A 85 -11.08 -5.57 -5.86
N SER A 86 -12.35 -5.47 -5.46
CA SER A 86 -12.96 -4.23 -4.98
C SER A 86 -12.38 -3.78 -3.65
N LYS A 87 -12.19 -4.71 -2.70
CA LYS A 87 -11.52 -4.42 -1.41
C LYS A 87 -10.09 -3.93 -1.63
N PHE A 88 -9.34 -4.54 -2.54
CA PHE A 88 -7.97 -4.15 -2.86
C PHE A 88 -7.91 -2.76 -3.50
N ILE A 89 -8.78 -2.46 -4.47
CA ILE A 89 -8.88 -1.11 -5.06
C ILE A 89 -9.16 -0.05 -3.98
N ASN A 90 -10.07 -0.33 -3.04
CA ASN A 90 -10.36 0.57 -1.94
C ASN A 90 -9.14 0.77 -1.03
N PHE A 91 -8.44 -0.32 -0.70
CA PHE A 91 -7.21 -0.31 0.08
C PHE A 91 -6.13 0.55 -0.59
N MET A 92 -5.87 0.36 -1.88
CA MET A 92 -4.84 1.12 -2.61
C MET A 92 -5.16 2.62 -2.65
N ASN A 93 -6.43 2.98 -2.84
CA ASN A 93 -6.85 4.39 -2.90
C ASN A 93 -6.79 5.11 -1.55
N ARG A 94 -6.92 4.39 -0.43
CA ARG A 94 -6.94 4.97 0.92
C ARG A 94 -5.61 4.93 1.64
N ASN A 95 -4.67 4.09 1.19
CA ASN A 95 -3.42 3.81 1.90
C ASN A 95 -2.18 4.15 1.06
N PRO A 96 -1.92 5.43 0.78
CA PRO A 96 -0.90 5.84 -0.19
C PRO A 96 0.54 5.68 0.31
N THR A 97 0.78 5.57 1.61
CA THR A 97 2.13 5.43 2.19
C THR A 97 2.21 4.24 3.15
N THR A 98 3.42 3.76 3.43
CA THR A 98 3.67 2.65 4.38
C THR A 98 2.99 2.88 5.73
N TYR A 99 2.99 4.12 6.24
CA TYR A 99 2.29 4.45 7.48
C TYR A 99 0.80 4.16 7.42
N HIS A 100 0.15 4.53 6.31
CA HIS A 100 -1.28 4.26 6.12
C HIS A 100 -1.54 2.77 5.98
N VAL A 101 -0.71 2.05 5.22
CA VAL A 101 -0.81 0.60 5.05
C VAL A 101 -0.72 -0.13 6.39
N ILE A 102 0.29 0.18 7.20
CA ILE A 102 0.46 -0.45 8.52
C ILE A 102 -0.68 -0.07 9.46
N THR A 103 -1.12 1.18 9.48
CA THR A 103 -2.28 1.60 10.29
C THR A 103 -3.56 0.88 9.86
N HIS A 104 -3.80 0.73 8.56
CA HIS A 104 -4.94 -0.02 8.03
C HIS A 104 -4.93 -1.46 8.50
N PHE A 105 -3.81 -2.17 8.34
CA PHE A 105 -3.73 -3.57 8.77
C PHE A 105 -3.86 -3.74 10.28
N ARG A 106 -3.37 -2.80 11.09
CA ARG A 106 -3.60 -2.83 12.54
C ARG A 106 -5.08 -2.78 12.88
N ILE A 107 -5.81 -1.83 12.32
CA ILE A 107 -7.26 -1.66 12.55
C ILE A 107 -8.00 -2.91 12.05
N LEU A 108 -7.64 -3.39 10.86
CA LEU A 108 -8.23 -4.59 10.28
C LEU A 108 -8.01 -5.81 11.18
N LEU A 109 -6.78 -6.05 11.64
CA LEU A 109 -6.44 -7.16 12.54
C LEU A 109 -7.17 -7.05 13.89
N GLU A 110 -7.21 -5.87 14.51
CA GLU A 110 -7.95 -5.63 15.76
C GLU A 110 -9.45 -5.94 15.59
N SER A 111 -10.05 -5.51 14.47
CA SER A 111 -11.46 -5.78 14.18
C SER A 111 -11.77 -7.27 13.95
N ASN A 112 -10.75 -8.08 13.61
CA ASN A 112 -10.84 -9.53 13.44
C ASN A 112 -10.27 -10.30 14.65
N GLY A 113 -10.20 -9.66 15.83
CA GLY A 113 -9.90 -10.33 17.09
C GLY A 113 -8.41 -10.56 17.38
N PHE A 114 -7.50 -10.03 16.57
CA PHE A 114 -6.07 -10.08 16.85
C PHE A 114 -5.70 -9.09 17.97
N LYS A 115 -4.89 -9.54 18.93
CA LYS A 115 -4.48 -8.74 20.09
C LYS A 115 -3.11 -8.10 19.87
N TYR A 116 -3.00 -6.80 20.13
CA TYR A 116 -1.72 -6.10 20.09
C TYR A 116 -0.77 -6.57 21.19
N LEU A 117 0.45 -6.93 20.80
CA LEU A 117 1.57 -7.23 21.68
C LEU A 117 2.61 -6.10 21.57
N PRO A 118 2.82 -5.31 22.63
CA PRO A 118 3.84 -4.25 22.60
C PRO A 118 5.25 -4.83 22.44
N SER A 119 5.96 -4.42 21.39
CA SER A 119 7.30 -4.93 21.06
C SER A 119 8.38 -4.62 22.10
N ASN A 120 8.08 -3.72 23.06
CA ASN A 120 8.98 -3.25 24.11
C ASN A 120 8.63 -3.80 25.50
N LYS A 121 7.71 -4.76 25.61
CA LYS A 121 7.33 -5.39 26.88
C LYS A 121 7.62 -6.89 26.84
N ILE A 122 7.97 -7.43 28.01
CA ILE A 122 8.10 -8.87 28.19
C ILE A 122 6.71 -9.49 28.12
N ILE A 123 6.56 -10.55 27.33
CA ILE A 123 5.34 -11.36 27.28
C ILE A 123 5.47 -12.42 28.37
N GLU A 124 4.78 -12.24 29.50
CA GLU A 124 4.88 -13.17 30.63
C GLU A 124 4.16 -14.49 30.33
N LYS A 125 2.99 -14.41 29.70
CA LYS A 125 2.16 -15.54 29.31
C LYS A 125 1.52 -15.23 27.96
N LEU A 126 1.49 -16.23 27.10
CA LEU A 126 0.77 -16.18 25.83
C LEU A 126 -0.19 -17.35 25.78
N ASP A 127 -1.48 -17.05 25.75
CA ASP A 127 -2.52 -18.05 25.53
C ASP A 127 -2.63 -18.38 24.03
N PRO A 128 -3.29 -19.48 23.65
CA PRO A 128 -3.58 -19.75 22.25
C PRO A 128 -4.44 -18.61 21.69
N GLY A 129 -4.10 -18.10 20.52
CA GLY A 129 -4.73 -16.87 20.05
C GLY A 129 -4.13 -16.26 18.79
N PHE A 130 -4.73 -15.13 18.44
CA PHE A 130 -4.36 -14.29 17.31
C PHE A 130 -3.73 -13.01 17.84
N TYR A 131 -2.57 -12.65 17.31
CA TYR A 131 -1.74 -11.59 17.86
C TYR A 131 -1.08 -10.80 16.75
N TYR A 132 -0.76 -9.53 17.02
CA TYR A 132 0.12 -8.78 16.15
C TYR A 132 1.00 -7.82 16.95
N THR A 133 2.11 -7.42 16.36
CA THR A 133 3.01 -6.40 16.90
C THR A 133 3.50 -5.52 15.77
N THR A 134 3.96 -4.31 16.11
CA THR A 134 4.47 -3.35 15.15
C THR A 134 5.76 -2.74 15.65
N ARG A 135 6.60 -2.29 14.72
CA ARG A 135 7.79 -1.48 15.01
C ARG A 135 7.69 -0.18 14.24
N ASP A 136 7.69 0.93 14.98
CA ASP A 136 7.72 2.31 14.45
C ASP A 136 6.57 2.71 13.52
N ASP A 137 5.45 1.98 13.55
CA ASP A 137 4.31 2.13 12.63
C ASP A 137 4.70 1.93 11.15
N LEU A 138 5.79 1.23 10.88
CA LEU A 138 6.35 0.98 9.54
C LEU A 138 6.57 -0.49 9.23
N CYS A 139 6.57 -1.34 10.25
CA CYS A 139 6.76 -2.78 10.12
C CYS A 139 5.76 -3.49 11.04
N LEU A 140 5.22 -4.61 10.59
CA LEU A 140 4.17 -5.34 11.28
C LEU A 140 4.44 -6.85 11.22
N ALA A 141 4.11 -7.56 12.28
CA ALA A 141 4.02 -9.00 12.28
C ALA A 141 2.68 -9.39 12.90
N ALA A 142 1.88 -10.20 12.20
CA ALA A 142 0.64 -10.78 12.69
C ALA A 142 0.76 -12.29 12.67
N PHE A 143 0.24 -12.98 13.69
CA PHE A 143 0.44 -14.41 13.82
C PHE A 143 -0.62 -15.10 14.69
N VAL A 144 -0.82 -16.38 14.42
CA VAL A 144 -1.64 -17.32 15.17
C VAL A 144 -0.71 -18.24 15.96
N VAL A 145 -1.02 -18.46 17.24
CA VAL A 145 -0.31 -19.43 18.10
C VAL A 145 -1.30 -20.48 18.59
N GLY A 146 -1.10 -21.73 18.18
CA GLY A 146 -1.90 -22.88 18.62
C GLY A 146 -1.57 -23.36 20.02
N GLY A 147 -2.54 -23.96 20.71
CA GLY A 147 -2.38 -24.36 22.11
C GLY A 147 -1.48 -25.56 22.37
N ASN A 148 -1.20 -26.35 21.35
CA ASN A 148 -0.25 -27.46 21.40
C ASN A 148 1.10 -27.11 20.74
N TRP A 149 1.29 -25.87 20.27
CA TRP A 149 2.53 -25.48 19.61
C TRP A 149 3.73 -25.60 20.57
N LYS A 150 4.84 -26.11 20.03
CA LYS A 150 6.17 -26.13 20.66
C LYS A 150 7.20 -25.76 19.59
N PRO A 151 8.42 -25.32 19.96
CA PRO A 151 9.42 -24.91 18.98
C PRO A 151 9.75 -26.00 17.95
N ILE A 152 9.70 -27.27 18.35
CA ILE A 152 9.95 -28.42 17.45
C ILE A 152 8.88 -28.59 16.37
N ASN A 153 7.66 -28.09 16.58
CA ASN A 153 6.59 -28.12 15.58
C ASN A 153 6.85 -27.16 14.42
N GLY A 154 7.83 -26.25 14.55
CA GLY A 154 8.18 -25.31 13.50
C GLY A 154 7.28 -24.09 13.45
N SER A 155 7.45 -23.32 12.38
CA SER A 155 6.57 -22.20 12.07
C SER A 155 6.42 -22.01 10.56
N LEU A 156 5.37 -21.31 10.12
CA LEU A 156 5.20 -20.89 8.74
C LEU A 156 5.01 -19.38 8.72
N PHE A 157 5.91 -18.64 8.08
CA PHE A 157 5.77 -17.20 7.92
C PHE A 157 5.76 -16.80 6.45
N ILE A 158 4.75 -16.01 6.10
CA ILE A 158 4.63 -15.34 4.81
C ILE A 158 5.18 -13.93 5.01
N CYS A 159 6.25 -13.60 4.31
CA CYS A 159 7.01 -12.38 4.51
C CYS A 159 6.96 -11.56 3.23
N SER A 160 6.47 -10.32 3.34
CA SER A 160 6.35 -9.36 2.24
C SER A 160 6.96 -8.02 2.65
N HIS A 161 7.05 -7.06 1.73
CA HIS A 161 7.28 -5.66 2.10
C HIS A 161 6.07 -4.80 1.78
N CYS A 162 6.01 -3.61 2.38
CA CYS A 162 4.87 -2.72 2.21
C CYS A 162 5.26 -1.26 1.91
N ASP A 163 6.58 -0.98 1.86
CA ASP A 163 7.07 0.18 1.12
C ASP A 163 6.95 -0.01 -0.38
N ALA A 164 6.93 1.12 -1.07
CA ALA A 164 6.89 1.21 -2.52
C ALA A 164 7.65 2.47 -2.93
N LEU A 165 8.07 2.55 -4.20
CA LEU A 165 8.65 3.77 -4.77
C LEU A 165 7.77 5.00 -4.48
N SER A 166 8.40 6.05 -3.98
CA SER A 166 7.75 7.33 -3.69
C SER A 166 8.71 8.51 -3.87
N VAL A 167 8.20 9.73 -3.71
CA VAL A 167 9.02 10.94 -3.76
C VAL A 167 8.94 11.61 -2.39
N LYS A 168 10.03 11.61 -1.64
CA LYS A 168 10.07 12.14 -0.27
C LYS A 168 10.20 13.65 -0.28
N ILE A 169 9.40 14.34 0.53
CA ILE A 169 9.61 15.75 0.83
C ILE A 169 10.82 15.86 1.74
N ASN A 170 11.77 16.72 1.40
CA ASN A 170 13.01 16.85 2.15
C ASN A 170 12.73 17.31 3.61
N PRO A 171 13.01 16.48 4.63
CA PRO A 171 12.60 16.76 6.01
C PRO A 171 13.45 17.83 6.70
N GLY A 172 14.62 18.18 6.13
CA GLY A 172 15.46 19.27 6.63
C GLY A 172 15.02 20.64 6.11
N SER A 173 14.67 20.70 4.83
CA SER A 173 14.04 21.86 4.19
C SER A 173 13.47 21.45 2.84
N SER A 174 12.21 21.80 2.58
CA SER A 174 11.57 21.62 1.27
C SER A 174 11.55 22.91 0.45
N ILE A 175 12.24 23.97 0.90
CA ILE A 175 12.29 25.24 0.19
C ILE A 175 13.24 25.10 -1.00
N LYS A 176 12.74 25.45 -2.18
CA LYS A 176 13.53 25.79 -3.36
C LYS A 176 13.34 27.28 -3.65
N LYS A 177 14.30 27.87 -4.35
CA LYS A 177 14.15 29.25 -4.81
C LYS A 177 13.05 29.28 -5.88
N ASP A 178 12.07 30.16 -5.70
CA ASP A 178 11.04 30.39 -6.70
C ASP A 178 11.64 30.99 -7.98
N ILE A 179 11.09 30.60 -9.12
CA ILE A 179 11.58 31.02 -10.44
C ILE A 179 10.43 31.66 -11.19
N ASN A 180 10.49 32.96 -11.42
CA ASN A 180 9.50 33.71 -12.22
C ASN A 180 8.03 33.44 -11.79
N GLY A 181 7.77 33.43 -10.49
CA GLY A 181 6.44 33.18 -9.91
C GLY A 181 6.10 31.71 -9.65
N TYR A 182 6.90 30.77 -10.16
CA TYR A 182 6.69 29.34 -9.88
C TYR A 182 7.24 28.95 -8.51
N ASN A 183 6.40 28.34 -7.67
CA ASN A 183 6.79 27.78 -6.39
C ASN A 183 7.22 26.33 -6.57
N LEU A 184 8.45 26.03 -6.12
CA LEU A 184 9.10 24.74 -6.35
C LEU A 184 9.26 23.97 -5.03
N LEU A 185 9.04 22.65 -5.07
CA LEU A 185 9.12 21.80 -3.89
C LEU A 185 10.45 21.02 -3.84
N GLY A 186 11.17 21.15 -2.73
CA GLY A 186 12.36 20.38 -2.44
C GLY A 186 12.02 18.94 -2.05
N VAL A 187 12.38 18.00 -2.92
CA VAL A 187 12.13 16.56 -2.76
C VAL A 187 13.38 15.72 -2.99
N ALA A 188 13.30 14.43 -2.68
CA ALA A 188 14.28 13.40 -3.01
C ALA A 188 13.57 12.12 -3.49
N PRO A 189 14.16 11.34 -4.40
CA PRO A 189 13.60 10.06 -4.79
C PRO A 189 13.76 9.04 -3.67
N TYR A 190 12.73 8.21 -3.46
CA TYR A 190 12.84 6.96 -2.72
C TYR A 190 12.92 5.81 -3.74
N SER A 191 14.05 5.08 -3.72
CA SER A 191 14.42 4.12 -4.78
C SER A 191 14.42 4.79 -6.17
N GLY A 192 13.91 4.13 -7.21
CA GLY A 192 13.99 4.56 -8.62
C GLY A 192 12.98 5.61 -9.07
N SER A 193 12.37 6.38 -8.17
CA SER A 193 11.37 7.40 -8.53
C SER A 193 11.98 8.65 -9.20
N LEU A 194 11.15 9.67 -9.49
CA LEU A 194 11.52 10.87 -10.25
C LEU A 194 12.02 10.60 -11.68
N ASN A 195 11.83 9.39 -12.20
CA ASN A 195 12.12 9.06 -13.60
C ASN A 195 11.02 9.58 -14.55
N LYS A 196 11.14 9.28 -15.86
CA LYS A 196 10.21 9.75 -16.91
C LYS A 196 8.74 9.36 -16.67
N LEU A 197 8.47 8.27 -15.94
CA LEU A 197 7.11 7.80 -15.61
C LEU A 197 6.40 8.66 -14.56
N TRP A 198 7.17 9.42 -13.77
CA TRP A 198 6.68 10.35 -12.75
C TRP A 198 6.40 11.76 -13.30
N LEU A 199 6.77 12.03 -14.55
CA LEU A 199 6.41 13.25 -15.25
C LEU A 199 4.92 13.20 -15.63
N SER A 200 4.28 14.36 -15.71
CA SER A 200 2.87 14.48 -16.09
C SER A 200 1.91 13.65 -15.23
N ARG A 201 2.15 13.65 -13.91
CA ARG A 201 1.32 12.97 -12.92
C ARG A 201 0.74 13.96 -11.93
N ASP A 202 -0.50 13.71 -11.55
CA ASP A 202 -1.20 14.46 -10.52
C ASP A 202 -0.70 13.94 -9.16
N LEU A 203 0.11 14.75 -8.46
CA LEU A 203 0.77 14.32 -7.24
C LEU A 203 0.12 14.97 -6.01
N GLY A 204 -0.44 14.14 -5.14
CA GLY A 204 -0.90 14.51 -3.81
C GLY A 204 0.23 14.41 -2.79
N ILE A 205 -0.05 14.82 -1.56
CA ILE A 205 0.86 14.70 -0.41
C ILE A 205 0.23 13.79 0.64
N ALA A 206 0.99 12.81 1.10
CA ALA A 206 0.54 11.92 2.16
C ALA A 206 1.71 11.46 3.02
N GLY A 207 1.43 11.08 4.27
CA GLY A 207 2.44 10.53 5.15
C GLY A 207 2.10 10.78 6.60
N SER A 208 3.13 11.03 7.41
CA SER A 208 2.96 11.24 8.84
C SER A 208 3.64 12.52 9.32
N ILE A 209 3.04 13.11 10.36
CA ILE A 209 3.60 14.23 11.10
C ILE A 209 3.69 13.86 12.59
N LEU A 210 4.69 14.41 13.27
CA LEU A 210 4.78 14.36 14.73
C LEU A 210 4.16 15.62 15.31
N VAL A 211 3.15 15.45 16.16
CA VAL A 211 2.40 16.54 16.78
C VAL A 211 2.61 16.49 18.29
N LYS A 212 2.95 17.64 18.88
CA LYS A 212 3.03 17.84 20.32
C LYS A 212 1.74 18.42 20.85
N ASP A 213 1.13 17.74 21.81
CA ASP A 213 0.11 18.35 22.65
C ASP A 213 0.78 19.27 23.67
N PHE A 214 0.55 20.58 23.56
CA PHE A 214 1.14 21.56 24.49
C PHE A 214 0.58 21.48 25.91
N LYS A 215 -0.62 20.93 26.12
CA LYS A 215 -1.21 20.76 27.45
C LYS A 215 -0.55 19.62 28.20
N THR A 216 -0.33 18.49 27.52
CA THR A 216 0.18 17.26 28.15
C THR A 216 1.67 17.03 27.92
N GLY A 217 2.28 17.73 26.97
CA GLY A 217 3.65 17.51 26.50
C GLY A 217 3.83 16.23 25.68
N LYS A 218 2.77 15.44 25.45
CA LYS A 218 2.83 14.19 24.70
C LYS A 218 3.10 14.48 23.23
N VAL A 219 3.93 13.63 22.61
CA VAL A 219 4.18 13.62 21.17
C VAL A 219 3.49 12.40 20.58
N GLN A 220 2.74 12.61 19.51
CA GLN A 220 2.03 11.55 18.80
C GLN A 220 2.23 11.69 17.30
N ARG A 221 2.17 10.56 16.59
CA ARG A 221 2.14 10.54 15.14
C ARG A 221 0.70 10.75 14.65
N LYS A 222 0.51 11.63 13.69
CA LYS A 222 -0.75 11.81 12.97
C LYS A 222 -0.52 11.60 11.48
N LEU A 223 -1.43 10.89 10.82
CA LEU A 223 -1.38 10.68 9.38
C LEU A 223 -2.15 11.78 8.65
N ILE A 224 -1.64 12.19 7.49
CA ILE A 224 -2.31 13.11 6.58
C ILE A 224 -2.31 12.53 5.17
N ASN A 225 -3.33 12.89 4.40
CA ASN A 225 -3.48 12.52 3.00
C ASN A 225 -4.29 13.64 2.31
N SER A 226 -3.79 14.16 1.19
CA SER A 226 -4.49 15.17 0.38
C SER A 226 -5.54 14.59 -0.56
N TYR A 227 -5.55 13.27 -0.80
CA TYR A 227 -6.46 12.65 -1.77
C TYR A 227 -7.92 13.11 -1.58
N PRO A 228 -8.63 13.48 -2.66
CA PRO A 228 -8.22 13.35 -4.07
C PRO A 228 -7.46 14.56 -4.63
N GLU A 229 -7.10 15.55 -3.82
CA GLU A 229 -6.48 16.81 -4.26
C GLU A 229 -4.99 16.61 -4.63
N PRO A 230 -4.60 16.83 -5.92
CA PRO A 230 -3.20 16.95 -6.29
C PRO A 230 -2.67 18.33 -5.91
N ILE A 231 -1.52 18.35 -5.24
CA ILE A 231 -0.86 19.58 -4.81
C ILE A 231 0.37 19.91 -5.64
N ALA A 232 0.88 18.97 -6.43
CA ALA A 232 2.12 19.12 -7.17
C ALA A 232 2.08 18.41 -8.53
N PHE A 233 2.91 18.91 -9.45
CA PHE A 233 3.06 18.36 -10.78
C PHE A 233 4.51 18.49 -11.26
N ILE A 234 5.02 17.49 -11.97
CA ILE A 234 6.36 17.53 -12.59
C ILE A 234 6.19 17.62 -14.11
N PRO A 235 6.30 18.82 -14.72
CA PRO A 235 6.09 18.98 -16.15
C PRO A 235 7.28 18.46 -16.97
N PRO A 236 7.06 17.60 -17.97
CA PRO A 236 8.09 17.29 -18.96
C PRO A 236 8.36 18.52 -19.84
N ILE A 237 9.57 18.62 -20.38
CA ILE A 237 9.84 19.65 -21.38
C ILE A 237 9.21 19.26 -22.73
N ALA A 238 8.63 20.25 -23.42
CA ALA A 238 8.00 20.01 -24.71
C ALA A 238 9.05 19.55 -25.75
N PRO A 239 8.72 18.58 -26.63
CA PRO A 239 9.68 18.06 -27.62
C PRO A 239 10.15 19.14 -28.62
N HIS A 240 9.35 20.19 -28.83
CA HIS A 240 9.67 21.32 -29.71
C HIS A 240 10.96 22.07 -29.34
N PHE A 241 11.46 21.94 -28.10
CA PHE A 241 12.75 22.53 -27.69
C PHE A 241 13.96 21.78 -28.27
N GLY A 242 13.77 20.67 -28.99
CA GLY A 242 14.82 20.05 -29.81
C GLY A 242 15.93 19.35 -29.02
N LEU A 243 15.68 18.98 -27.76
CA LEU A 243 16.68 18.35 -26.89
C LEU A 243 16.96 16.87 -27.22
N GLY A 244 16.18 16.26 -28.11
CA GLY A 244 16.29 14.83 -28.43
C GLY A 244 15.91 13.93 -27.24
N GLU A 245 16.40 12.69 -27.25
CA GLU A 245 16.30 11.80 -26.09
C GLU A 245 17.40 12.10 -25.08
N PHE A 246 17.01 12.41 -23.84
CA PHE A 246 17.94 12.66 -22.73
C PHE A 246 17.35 12.18 -21.41
N ASP A 247 18.18 12.08 -20.39
CA ASP A 247 17.77 11.79 -19.01
C ASP A 247 17.65 13.07 -18.20
N TYR A 248 16.54 13.20 -17.49
CA TYR A 248 16.29 14.34 -16.64
C TYR A 248 17.20 14.29 -15.41
N ASN A 249 17.83 15.42 -15.09
CA ASN A 249 18.51 15.57 -13.82
C ASN A 249 17.49 15.57 -12.67
N LEU A 250 17.60 14.60 -11.77
CA LEU A 250 16.64 14.40 -10.69
C LEU A 250 16.53 15.59 -9.71
N GLN A 251 17.61 16.39 -9.60
CA GLN A 251 17.70 17.49 -8.65
C GLN A 251 17.23 18.83 -9.24
N THR A 252 17.42 19.04 -10.54
CA THR A 252 17.21 20.35 -11.19
C THR A 252 16.13 20.35 -12.25
N GLN A 253 15.73 19.20 -12.79
CA GLN A 253 14.77 19.10 -13.89
C GLN A 253 13.50 18.33 -13.55
N THR A 254 13.53 17.40 -12.58
CA THR A 254 12.33 16.72 -12.06
C THR A 254 11.89 17.29 -10.72
N VAL A 255 11.78 18.62 -10.65
CA VAL A 255 11.38 19.34 -9.45
C VAL A 255 9.86 19.58 -9.50
N PRO A 256 9.08 19.13 -8.51
CA PRO A 256 7.65 19.37 -8.49
C PRO A 256 7.33 20.86 -8.34
N ILE A 257 6.39 21.33 -9.14
CA ILE A 257 5.75 22.64 -9.03
C ILE A 257 4.50 22.47 -8.18
N TYR A 258 4.32 23.29 -7.15
CA TYR A 258 3.14 23.21 -6.25
C TYR A 258 2.33 24.50 -6.18
N GLY A 259 2.74 25.53 -6.93
CA GLY A 259 2.05 26.82 -6.93
C GLY A 259 2.61 27.77 -7.98
N PHE A 260 1.81 28.80 -8.27
CA PHE A 260 2.20 29.95 -9.08
C PHE A 260 1.63 31.21 -8.44
N ASN A 261 2.44 31.95 -7.70
CA ASN A 261 2.01 33.17 -7.03
C ASN A 261 3.15 34.20 -7.04
N ASN A 262 2.80 35.46 -7.31
CA ASN A 262 3.65 36.60 -6.98
C ASN A 262 3.26 37.04 -5.56
N ASP A 263 4.24 37.17 -4.66
CA ASP A 263 4.10 37.43 -3.21
C ASP A 263 3.26 38.68 -2.81
N GLU A 264 2.71 39.44 -3.76
CA GLU A 264 2.02 40.71 -3.52
C GLU A 264 0.76 40.58 -2.64
N ASN A 265 0.11 39.42 -2.62
CA ASN A 265 -1.09 39.14 -1.81
C ASN A 265 -0.88 38.03 -0.76
N ALA A 266 0.36 37.62 -0.50
CA ALA A 266 0.63 36.57 0.48
C ALA A 266 0.33 37.09 1.90
N GLU A 267 -0.57 36.42 2.62
CA GLU A 267 -0.83 36.73 4.02
C GLU A 267 0.45 36.57 4.85
N PRO A 268 0.89 37.60 5.58
CA PRO A 268 2.12 37.53 6.35
C PRO A 268 2.01 36.44 7.44
N PRO A 269 3.15 35.87 7.87
CA PRO A 269 3.16 34.89 8.97
C PRO A 269 2.73 35.57 10.28
N THR A 270 1.82 34.93 10.99
CA THR A 270 1.44 35.34 12.36
C THR A 270 2.60 35.09 13.33
N GLU A 271 2.53 35.69 14.53
CA GLU A 271 3.55 35.43 15.57
C GLU A 271 3.58 33.95 15.95
N GLU A 272 2.41 33.33 16.11
CA GLU A 272 2.29 31.90 16.41
C GLU A 272 2.97 31.05 15.32
N GLU A 273 2.75 31.34 14.03
CA GLU A 273 3.36 30.57 12.95
C GLU A 273 4.89 30.67 12.93
N ARG A 274 5.45 31.82 13.33
CA ARG A 274 6.91 32.03 13.43
C ARG A 274 7.54 31.25 14.58
N ASP A 275 6.77 30.91 15.61
CA ASP A 275 7.25 30.11 16.74
C ASP A 275 7.43 28.62 16.38
N SER A 276 6.95 28.18 15.22
CA SER A 276 7.17 26.81 14.75
C SER A 276 8.62 26.55 14.38
N ILE A 277 9.15 25.40 14.80
CA ILE A 277 10.50 24.96 14.42
C ILE A 277 10.64 24.60 12.92
N LEU A 278 9.51 24.47 12.22
CA LEU A 278 9.44 24.20 10.78
C LEU A 278 9.36 25.50 9.96
N TYR A 279 9.08 26.64 10.59
CA TYR A 279 9.08 27.94 9.93
C TYR A 279 10.48 28.24 9.35
N GLY A 280 10.51 28.70 8.10
CA GLY A 280 11.76 28.95 7.37
C GLY A 280 12.49 27.68 6.88
N ARG A 281 12.00 26.47 7.21
CA ARG A 281 12.47 25.21 6.61
C ARG A 281 11.55 24.73 5.49
N HIS A 282 10.26 24.99 5.63
CA HIS A 282 9.23 24.70 4.65
C HIS A 282 8.47 25.97 4.32
N SER A 283 7.87 26.05 3.13
CA SER A 283 7.06 27.21 2.77
C SER A 283 5.85 27.33 3.71
N LEU A 284 5.49 28.56 4.05
CA LEU A 284 4.36 28.82 4.94
C LEU A 284 3.04 28.30 4.34
N GLN A 285 2.88 28.38 3.02
CA GLN A 285 1.75 27.83 2.29
C GLN A 285 1.62 26.31 2.51
N LEU A 286 2.72 25.57 2.43
CA LEU A 286 2.75 24.12 2.69
C LEU A 286 2.41 23.82 4.16
N LEU A 287 3.00 24.56 5.10
CA LEU A 287 2.71 24.37 6.53
C LEU A 287 1.25 24.65 6.88
N ARG A 288 0.66 25.71 6.32
CA ARG A 288 -0.77 26.03 6.46
C ARG A 288 -1.65 24.94 5.84
N TYR A 289 -1.26 24.39 4.69
CA TYR A 289 -1.95 23.27 4.06
C TYR A 289 -1.94 22.01 4.95
N ILE A 290 -0.76 21.63 5.46
CA ILE A 290 -0.59 20.49 6.38
C ILE A 290 -1.35 20.71 7.69
N SER A 291 -1.33 21.93 8.22
CA SER A 291 -2.11 22.32 9.42
C SER A 291 -3.62 22.08 9.21
N ARG A 292 -4.16 22.51 8.06
CA ARG A 292 -5.57 22.27 7.71
C ARG A 292 -5.88 20.77 7.59
N LEU A 293 -5.08 20.01 6.84
CA LEU A 293 -5.26 18.56 6.68
C LEU A 293 -5.20 17.82 8.04
N SER A 294 -4.23 18.19 8.86
CA SER A 294 -3.99 17.55 10.15
C SER A 294 -4.85 18.11 11.28
N LYS A 295 -5.62 19.19 11.08
CA LYS A 295 -6.31 19.92 12.14
C LYS A 295 -5.39 20.19 13.36
N SER A 296 -4.13 20.54 13.12
CA SER A 296 -3.10 20.75 14.14
C SER A 296 -2.40 22.08 13.89
N SER A 297 -2.18 22.89 14.93
CA SER A 297 -1.52 24.20 14.75
C SER A 297 -0.08 24.04 14.29
N ILE A 298 0.43 24.96 13.46
CA ILE A 298 1.77 24.87 12.87
C ILE A 298 2.89 24.72 13.94
N PRO A 299 2.83 25.39 15.11
CA PRO A 299 3.85 25.18 16.16
C PRO A 299 3.79 23.82 16.83
N SER A 300 2.64 23.16 16.83
CA SER A 300 2.51 21.82 17.40
C SER A 300 3.19 20.76 16.54
N ILE A 301 3.41 21.03 15.25
CA ILE A 301 4.03 20.10 14.31
C ILE A 301 5.55 20.16 14.47
N LEU A 302 6.13 19.06 14.96
CA LEU A 302 7.56 18.97 15.27
C LEU A 302 8.39 18.50 14.08
N GLN A 303 7.89 17.55 13.31
CA GLN A 303 8.59 16.98 12.16
C GLN A 303 7.59 16.27 11.23
N MET A 304 8.00 16.07 9.99
CA MET A 304 7.20 15.49 8.92
C MET A 304 7.99 14.39 8.19
N ASP A 305 7.32 13.29 7.84
CA ASP A 305 7.80 12.26 6.91
C ASP A 305 6.68 12.05 5.88
N LEU A 306 6.81 12.77 4.77
CA LEU A 306 5.76 12.96 3.77
C LEU A 306 6.28 12.60 2.38
N ASP A 307 5.37 12.05 1.59
CA ASP A 307 5.59 11.52 0.26
C ASP A 307 4.69 12.29 -0.71
N LEU A 308 5.18 12.54 -1.91
CA LEU A 308 4.34 12.79 -3.06
C LEU A 308 3.92 11.46 -3.68
N VAL A 309 2.62 11.34 -3.96
CA VAL A 309 1.96 10.10 -4.40
C VAL A 309 1.01 10.40 -5.55
N ASP A 310 0.86 9.47 -6.50
CA ASP A 310 -0.14 9.59 -7.58
C ASP A 310 -1.55 9.55 -6.98
N VAL A 311 -2.38 10.56 -7.26
CA VAL A 311 -3.78 10.60 -6.80
C VAL A 311 -4.74 9.98 -7.80
N GLN A 312 -4.28 9.50 -8.95
CA GLN A 312 -5.12 8.81 -9.91
C GLN A 312 -5.69 7.51 -9.28
N PRO A 313 -7.01 7.40 -9.09
CA PRO A 313 -7.59 6.24 -8.42
C PRO A 313 -7.26 4.92 -9.13
N SER A 314 -7.08 3.88 -8.35
CA SER A 314 -6.99 2.50 -8.81
C SER A 314 -8.33 2.08 -9.40
N CYS A 315 -8.31 1.33 -10.49
CA CYS A 315 -9.53 0.96 -11.21
C CYS A 315 -9.40 -0.36 -11.97
N ARG A 316 -10.55 -0.96 -12.31
CA ARG A 316 -10.63 -2.06 -13.27
C ARG A 316 -10.42 -1.54 -14.69
N GLY A 317 -9.78 -2.33 -15.53
CA GLY A 317 -9.49 -1.98 -16.92
C GLY A 317 -9.33 -3.19 -17.85
N GLY A 318 -9.15 -2.92 -19.14
CA GLY A 318 -9.33 -3.90 -20.21
C GLY A 318 -10.78 -3.90 -20.72
N LEU A 319 -10.99 -4.31 -21.96
CA LEU A 319 -12.33 -4.31 -22.58
C LEU A 319 -13.33 -5.18 -21.79
N ASN A 320 -12.84 -6.26 -21.19
CA ASN A 320 -13.62 -7.16 -20.33
C ASN A 320 -13.29 -6.98 -18.85
N LYS A 321 -12.68 -5.85 -18.45
CA LYS A 321 -12.26 -5.57 -17.06
C LYS A 321 -11.28 -6.61 -16.47
N GLU A 322 -10.44 -7.23 -17.30
CA GLU A 322 -9.51 -8.31 -16.93
C GLU A 322 -8.33 -7.87 -16.04
N PHE A 323 -8.17 -6.56 -15.83
CA PHE A 323 -7.03 -6.00 -15.13
C PHE A 323 -7.42 -5.03 -14.02
N ILE A 324 -6.49 -4.81 -13.09
CA ILE A 324 -6.45 -3.68 -12.17
C ILE A 324 -5.27 -2.79 -12.56
N TYR A 325 -5.52 -1.49 -12.65
CA TYR A 325 -4.48 -0.46 -12.78
C TYR A 325 -4.36 0.28 -11.46
N SER A 326 -3.15 0.33 -10.89
CA SER A 326 -2.91 0.94 -9.58
C SER A 326 -1.48 1.46 -9.48
N SER A 327 -1.24 2.46 -8.64
CA SER A 327 0.09 2.77 -8.13
C SER A 327 0.55 1.72 -7.11
N SER A 328 1.86 1.63 -6.87
CA SER A 328 2.45 0.89 -5.73
C SER A 328 1.99 -0.56 -5.55
N LEU A 329 1.74 -1.31 -6.64
CA LEU A 329 1.43 -2.75 -6.55
C LEU A 329 2.57 -3.53 -5.89
N ASP A 330 3.79 -3.11 -6.18
CA ASP A 330 5.02 -3.60 -5.56
C ASP A 330 5.24 -2.94 -4.19
N ASP A 331 5.20 -3.66 -3.06
CA ASP A 331 4.68 -5.05 -2.88
C ASP A 331 3.40 -5.05 -2.04
N ARG A 332 2.64 -3.96 -2.13
CA ARG A 332 1.36 -3.85 -1.41
C ARG A 332 0.33 -4.90 -1.84
N LEU A 333 0.49 -5.49 -3.03
CA LEU A 333 -0.28 -6.65 -3.44
C LEU A 333 -0.02 -7.85 -2.51
N CYS A 334 1.24 -8.31 -2.37
CA CYS A 334 1.54 -9.47 -1.53
C CYS A 334 1.40 -9.15 -0.02
N ALA A 335 1.54 -7.88 0.37
CA ALA A 335 1.22 -7.47 1.74
C ALA A 335 -0.29 -7.56 2.04
N PHE A 336 -1.13 -7.22 1.06
CA PHE A 336 -2.58 -7.25 1.22
C PHE A 336 -3.10 -8.68 1.28
N ASP A 337 -2.80 -9.49 0.27
CA ASP A 337 -3.33 -10.85 0.18
C ASP A 337 -2.85 -11.75 1.34
N SER A 338 -1.63 -11.58 1.84
CA SER A 338 -1.08 -12.35 2.96
C SER A 338 -1.80 -12.03 4.28
N VAL A 339 -2.05 -10.75 4.57
CA VAL A 339 -2.80 -10.34 5.78
C VAL A 339 -4.25 -10.80 5.70
N TYR A 340 -4.91 -10.63 4.56
CA TYR A 340 -6.28 -11.11 4.38
C TYR A 340 -6.35 -12.65 4.47
N ALA A 341 -5.40 -13.38 3.90
CA ALA A 341 -5.32 -14.83 4.03
C ALA A 341 -5.15 -15.30 5.48
N LEU A 342 -4.35 -14.58 6.28
CA LEU A 342 -4.17 -14.87 7.70
C LEU A 342 -5.48 -14.66 8.48
N ILE A 343 -6.24 -13.61 8.14
CA ILE A 343 -7.55 -13.34 8.73
C ILE A 343 -8.54 -14.44 8.34
N GLU A 344 -8.65 -14.77 7.05
CA GLU A 344 -9.52 -15.85 6.57
C GLU A 344 -9.15 -17.20 7.18
N PHE A 345 -7.86 -17.49 7.35
CA PHE A 345 -7.40 -18.68 8.08
C PHE A 345 -7.86 -18.65 9.54
N SER A 346 -7.71 -17.52 10.23
CA SER A 346 -8.11 -17.39 11.64
C SER A 346 -9.61 -17.65 11.85
N HIS A 347 -10.46 -17.27 10.91
CA HIS A 347 -11.91 -17.51 10.95
C HIS A 347 -12.27 -18.99 10.79
N THR A 348 -11.38 -19.80 10.22
CA THR A 348 -11.61 -21.26 10.11
C THR A 348 -11.38 -22.02 11.41
N LEU A 349 -10.78 -21.38 12.43
CA LEU A 349 -10.39 -22.04 13.67
C LEU A 349 -11.44 -21.80 14.77
N THR A 350 -12.14 -22.85 15.19
CA THR A 350 -12.91 -22.79 16.44
C THR A 350 -11.98 -22.70 17.65
N LYS A 351 -12.53 -22.37 18.83
CA LYS A 351 -11.74 -22.34 20.07
C LYS A 351 -11.10 -23.68 20.39
N GLU A 352 -11.82 -24.78 20.16
CA GLU A 352 -11.35 -26.15 20.40
C GLU A 352 -10.27 -26.55 19.40
N GLN A 353 -10.42 -26.15 18.13
CA GLN A 353 -9.40 -26.36 17.10
C GLN A 353 -8.15 -25.55 17.42
N LEU A 354 -8.26 -24.27 17.78
CA LEU A 354 -7.13 -23.44 18.17
C LEU A 354 -6.37 -24.00 19.39
N GLN A 355 -7.09 -24.56 20.37
CA GLN A 355 -6.49 -25.17 21.55
C GLN A 355 -5.71 -26.45 21.21
N SER A 356 -6.20 -27.24 20.25
CA SER A 356 -5.55 -28.48 19.79
C SER A 356 -4.51 -28.25 18.68
N TYR A 357 -4.55 -27.08 18.03
CA TYR A 357 -3.65 -26.70 16.95
C TYR A 357 -2.19 -26.65 17.43
N SER A 358 -1.29 -27.20 16.61
CA SER A 358 0.15 -27.27 16.92
C SER A 358 0.99 -26.34 16.06
N GLY A 359 0.37 -25.45 15.29
CA GLY A 359 1.07 -24.50 14.44
C GLY A 359 1.34 -23.15 15.09
N PHE A 360 2.39 -22.51 14.59
CA PHE A 360 2.72 -21.11 14.80
C PHE A 360 2.95 -20.51 13.43
N ASN A 361 2.03 -19.67 12.96
CA ASN A 361 2.11 -19.15 11.62
C ASN A 361 1.61 -17.72 11.52
N GLY A 362 2.08 -17.00 10.52
CA GLY A 362 1.81 -15.58 10.44
C GLY A 362 2.35 -14.90 9.20
N VAL A 363 2.20 -13.59 9.24
CA VAL A 363 2.65 -12.65 8.22
C VAL A 363 3.67 -11.69 8.83
N TYR A 364 4.70 -11.36 8.06
CA TYR A 364 5.67 -10.33 8.39
C TYR A 364 5.76 -9.32 7.26
N LEU A 365 5.46 -8.05 7.56
CA LEU A 365 5.54 -6.94 6.62
C LEU A 365 6.77 -6.09 6.95
N ALA A 366 7.79 -6.19 6.10
CA ALA A 366 8.98 -5.38 6.16
C ALA A 366 8.78 -3.99 5.53
N ASN A 367 9.66 -3.07 5.89
CA ASN A 367 9.83 -1.78 5.24
C ASN A 367 11.20 -1.75 4.53
N HIS A 368 11.44 -0.71 3.74
CA HIS A 368 12.75 -0.43 3.17
C HIS A 368 13.34 -1.54 2.31
N GLU A 369 12.53 -2.43 1.72
CA GLU A 369 13.01 -3.44 0.78
C GLU A 369 13.70 -2.75 -0.40
N GLU A 370 13.03 -1.75 -0.95
CA GLU A 370 13.38 -0.99 -2.15
C GLU A 370 14.72 -0.25 -2.06
N ILE A 371 15.26 -0.13 -0.84
CA ILE A 371 16.54 0.50 -0.53
C ILE A 371 17.51 -0.45 0.19
N GLY A 372 17.29 -1.77 0.08
CA GLY A 372 18.21 -2.82 0.51
C GLY A 372 17.96 -3.40 1.91
N SER A 373 16.82 -3.10 2.54
CA SER A 373 16.36 -3.62 3.84
C SER A 373 17.24 -3.29 5.06
N GLU A 374 18.28 -2.46 4.92
CA GLU A 374 19.25 -2.09 5.98
C GLU A 374 18.70 -1.03 6.94
N SER A 375 17.66 -1.39 7.68
CA SER A 375 17.07 -0.50 8.66
C SER A 375 16.49 -1.27 9.85
N ARG A 376 16.09 -0.54 10.89
CA ARG A 376 15.42 -1.10 12.07
C ARG A 376 14.02 -1.68 11.79
N THR A 377 13.42 -1.33 10.65
CA THR A 377 12.08 -1.77 10.20
C THR A 377 12.12 -2.63 8.94
N GLY A 378 13.30 -2.83 8.34
CA GLY A 378 13.46 -3.70 7.18
C GLY A 378 13.83 -5.13 7.53
N ALA A 379 13.90 -5.98 6.50
CA ALA A 379 14.13 -7.41 6.67
C ALA A 379 15.45 -7.75 7.39
N LYS A 380 16.48 -6.90 7.28
CA LYS A 380 17.76 -7.07 8.01
C LYS A 380 17.70 -6.70 9.50
N SER A 381 16.56 -6.20 9.98
CA SER A 381 16.39 -5.75 11.37
C SER A 381 16.47 -6.88 12.40
N GLY A 382 16.21 -8.14 11.99
CA GLY A 382 16.07 -9.28 12.90
C GLY A 382 14.78 -9.26 13.74
N PHE A 383 13.81 -8.39 13.42
CA PHE A 383 12.60 -8.24 14.22
C PHE A 383 11.79 -9.54 14.34
N LEU A 384 11.62 -10.27 13.23
CA LEU A 384 10.90 -11.55 13.26
C LEU A 384 11.56 -12.57 14.20
N VAL A 385 12.90 -12.63 14.19
CA VAL A 385 13.67 -13.49 15.10
C VAL A 385 13.51 -13.06 16.56
N ASP A 386 13.41 -11.76 16.83
CA ASP A 386 13.12 -11.25 18.19
C ASP A 386 11.71 -11.63 18.65
N ILE A 387 10.74 -11.67 17.74
CA ILE A 387 9.39 -12.18 18.02
C ILE A 387 9.49 -13.67 18.36
N PHE A 388 10.17 -14.49 17.56
CA PHE A 388 10.35 -15.92 17.84
C PHE A 388 10.95 -16.16 19.23
N LYS A 389 12.00 -15.42 19.60
CA LYS A 389 12.58 -15.48 20.95
C LYS A 389 11.57 -15.13 22.03
N SER A 390 10.76 -14.10 21.81
CA SER A 390 9.73 -13.66 22.74
C SER A 390 8.65 -14.73 22.93
N ILE A 391 8.15 -15.33 21.84
CA ILE A 391 7.15 -16.40 21.89
C ILE A 391 7.72 -17.66 22.58
N ILE A 392 8.93 -18.11 22.22
CA ILE A 392 9.59 -19.24 22.90
C ILE A 392 9.73 -18.97 24.41
N SER A 393 10.06 -17.74 24.80
CA SER A 393 10.26 -17.39 26.21
C SER A 393 8.99 -17.59 27.07
N THR A 394 7.81 -17.51 26.46
CA THR A 394 6.52 -17.74 27.14
C THR A 394 6.28 -19.22 27.47
N GLN A 395 6.95 -20.13 26.77
CA GLN A 395 6.79 -21.59 26.91
C GLN A 395 7.83 -22.22 27.84
N VAL A 396 8.92 -21.51 28.11
CA VAL A 396 9.99 -21.98 29.00
C VAL A 396 9.74 -21.42 30.39
N ASN A 397 9.93 -22.24 31.43
CA ASN A 397 9.79 -21.79 32.81
C ASN A 397 10.68 -20.57 33.07
N GLN A 398 10.07 -19.41 33.37
CA GLN A 398 10.72 -18.09 33.49
C GLN A 398 11.90 -18.03 34.48
N LYS A 399 12.03 -19.03 35.36
CA LYS A 399 13.21 -19.19 36.24
C LYS A 399 14.52 -19.38 35.45
N LYS A 400 14.45 -19.88 34.21
CA LYS A 400 15.59 -19.92 33.27
C LYS A 400 15.68 -18.57 32.56
N LYS A 401 16.58 -17.70 33.02
CA LYS A 401 16.77 -16.30 32.55
C LYS A 401 17.15 -16.11 31.07
N LYS A 402 17.21 -17.18 30.26
CA LYS A 402 17.59 -17.14 28.83
C LYS A 402 16.83 -18.21 28.04
N VAL A 403 16.38 -17.86 26.83
CA VAL A 403 15.92 -18.82 25.82
C VAL A 403 17.08 -19.77 25.51
N PRO A 404 16.93 -21.09 25.66
CA PRO A 404 17.95 -22.04 25.22
C PRO A 404 18.20 -21.89 23.72
N ASN A 405 19.46 -21.69 23.31
CA ASN A 405 19.83 -21.56 21.89
C ASN A 405 19.32 -22.74 21.04
N GLU A 406 19.25 -23.93 21.63
CA GLU A 406 18.74 -25.13 20.99
C GLU A 406 17.25 -25.03 20.61
N LEU A 407 16.41 -24.38 21.43
CA LEU A 407 14.98 -24.21 21.10
C LEU A 407 14.78 -23.27 19.90
N LEU A 408 15.54 -22.17 19.87
CA LEU A 408 15.53 -21.27 18.72
C LEU A 408 16.06 -21.96 17.47
N ALA A 409 17.16 -22.71 17.58
CA ALA A 409 17.71 -23.47 16.46
C ALA A 409 16.73 -24.52 15.93
N ASN A 410 16.01 -25.24 16.82
CA ASN A 410 14.99 -26.20 16.43
C ASN A 410 13.80 -25.53 15.75
N LEU A 411 13.34 -24.38 16.26
CA LEU A 411 12.29 -23.60 15.60
C LEU A 411 12.71 -23.20 14.19
N ILE A 412 13.90 -22.58 14.04
CA ILE A 412 14.39 -22.13 12.75
C ILE A 412 14.47 -23.31 11.78
N LYS A 413 15.11 -24.43 12.16
CA LYS A 413 15.23 -25.63 11.31
C LYS A 413 13.90 -26.29 10.91
N SER A 414 12.83 -26.02 11.66
CA SER A 414 11.48 -26.47 11.35
C SER A 414 10.60 -25.36 10.74
N THR A 415 11.17 -24.19 10.44
CA THR A 415 10.44 -23.04 9.88
C THR A 415 10.38 -23.10 8.37
N ILE A 416 9.22 -22.83 7.80
CA ILE A 416 9.01 -22.52 6.39
C ILE A 416 8.83 -21.01 6.28
N LEU A 417 9.58 -20.38 5.38
CA LEU A 417 9.42 -18.98 5.04
C LEU A 417 9.02 -18.85 3.58
N LEU A 418 7.84 -18.27 3.33
CA LEU A 418 7.46 -17.80 2.01
C LEU A 418 7.89 -16.34 1.92
N SER A 419 8.94 -16.06 1.15
CA SER A 419 9.32 -14.73 0.74
C SER A 419 8.41 -14.32 -0.41
N THR A 420 7.38 -13.56 -0.09
CA THR A 420 6.37 -13.14 -1.06
C THR A 420 6.67 -11.74 -1.53
N ASP A 421 6.78 -11.60 -2.83
CA ASP A 421 7.08 -10.35 -3.50
C ASP A 421 6.55 -10.51 -4.92
N VAL A 422 5.91 -9.49 -5.49
CA VAL A 422 5.43 -9.50 -6.87
C VAL A 422 6.46 -10.03 -7.88
N THR A 423 6.00 -10.54 -9.02
CA THR A 423 6.89 -11.02 -10.09
C THR A 423 6.53 -10.39 -11.43
N HIS A 424 7.39 -10.59 -12.43
CA HIS A 424 7.23 -9.99 -13.74
C HIS A 424 6.30 -10.84 -14.62
N ALA A 425 5.05 -10.37 -14.77
CA ALA A 425 4.14 -10.90 -15.78
C ALA A 425 4.76 -10.78 -17.18
N PHE A 426 4.46 -11.72 -18.07
CA PHE A 426 4.93 -11.67 -19.46
C PHE A 426 4.46 -10.40 -20.17
N ASN A 427 5.40 -9.58 -20.64
CA ASN A 427 5.10 -8.40 -21.43
C ASN A 427 5.18 -8.73 -22.92
N PRO A 428 4.04 -8.78 -23.64
CA PRO A 428 4.01 -9.21 -25.04
C PRO A 428 4.76 -8.28 -25.99
N ASN A 429 5.06 -7.05 -25.58
CA ASN A 429 5.80 -6.06 -26.36
C ASN A 429 7.32 -6.22 -26.25
N PHE A 430 7.81 -7.03 -25.29
CA PHE A 430 9.23 -7.22 -25.01
C PHE A 430 9.56 -8.71 -24.87
N LYS A 431 9.04 -9.55 -25.77
CA LYS A 431 9.17 -11.02 -25.67
C LYS A 431 10.61 -11.49 -25.47
N ASP A 432 11.56 -10.84 -26.13
CA ASP A 432 12.97 -11.21 -26.16
C ASP A 432 13.67 -11.14 -24.79
N VAL A 433 13.11 -10.42 -23.81
CA VAL A 433 13.70 -10.31 -22.47
C VAL A 433 13.25 -11.42 -21.51
N TYR A 434 12.22 -12.20 -21.89
CA TYR A 434 11.72 -13.31 -21.09
C TYR A 434 12.39 -14.62 -21.51
N LEU A 435 12.55 -15.54 -20.56
CA LEU A 435 12.99 -16.90 -20.83
C LEU A 435 11.79 -17.73 -21.30
N ASP A 436 11.95 -18.42 -22.43
CA ASP A 436 10.89 -19.27 -23.00
C ASP A 436 10.34 -20.25 -21.95
N ASN A 437 9.01 -20.31 -21.84
CA ASN A 437 8.24 -21.13 -20.88
C ASN A 437 8.48 -20.83 -19.38
N ASN A 438 9.21 -19.78 -19.03
CA ASN A 438 9.55 -19.43 -17.64
C ASN A 438 9.07 -18.02 -17.28
N PHE A 439 7.80 -17.76 -17.57
CA PHE A 439 7.13 -16.52 -17.24
C PHE A 439 5.69 -16.78 -16.80
N PRO A 440 5.17 -15.99 -15.84
CA PRO A 440 3.79 -16.07 -15.43
C PRO A 440 2.88 -15.14 -16.25
N LEU A 441 1.60 -15.48 -16.27
CA LEU A 441 0.53 -14.71 -16.87
C LEU A 441 -0.47 -14.23 -15.80
N PRO A 442 -1.15 -13.09 -16.03
CA PRO A 442 -2.19 -12.58 -15.13
C PRO A 442 -3.38 -13.56 -14.99
N ASN A 443 -4.07 -13.52 -13.84
CA ASN A 443 -5.29 -14.26 -13.55
C ASN A 443 -5.15 -15.81 -13.57
N ILE A 444 -3.93 -16.36 -13.45
CA ILE A 444 -3.68 -17.81 -13.46
C ILE A 444 -3.32 -18.33 -12.06
N GLY A 445 -2.40 -17.68 -11.36
CA GLY A 445 -1.89 -18.21 -10.11
C GLY A 445 -0.57 -17.61 -9.66
N PRO A 446 -0.12 -17.96 -8.44
CA PRO A 446 1.18 -17.58 -7.92
C PRO A 446 2.31 -18.15 -8.78
N SER A 447 3.44 -17.46 -8.82
CA SER A 447 4.63 -17.88 -9.54
C SER A 447 5.78 -18.10 -8.58
N ILE A 448 6.32 -19.31 -8.54
CA ILE A 448 7.60 -19.54 -7.87
C ILE A 448 8.71 -18.84 -8.65
N LYS A 449 9.67 -18.25 -7.96
CA LYS A 449 10.83 -17.57 -8.55
C LYS A 449 12.06 -18.46 -8.39
N PHE A 450 12.75 -18.78 -9.48
CA PHE A 450 14.03 -19.49 -9.47
C PHE A 450 15.15 -18.59 -9.97
N ASP A 451 16.33 -18.72 -9.37
CA ASP A 451 17.55 -18.08 -9.86
C ASP A 451 18.78 -18.88 -9.42
N SER A 452 19.65 -19.23 -10.37
CA SER A 452 20.86 -20.02 -10.10
C SER A 452 21.93 -19.28 -9.28
N ASN A 453 21.81 -17.97 -9.11
CA ASN A 453 22.77 -17.11 -8.41
C ASN A 453 22.23 -16.63 -7.05
N ALA A 454 21.17 -17.26 -6.54
CA ALA A 454 20.60 -17.00 -5.22
C ALA A 454 20.09 -15.56 -5.00
N HIS A 455 19.66 -14.88 -6.08
CA HIS A 455 18.86 -13.65 -5.93
C HIS A 455 17.49 -13.93 -5.29
N VAL A 456 17.04 -15.18 -5.40
CA VAL A 456 15.92 -15.81 -4.71
C VAL A 456 16.37 -17.19 -4.22
N LEU A 457 15.71 -17.77 -3.22
CA LEU A 457 16.14 -19.01 -2.57
C LEU A 457 15.26 -20.24 -2.85
N SER A 458 14.25 -20.13 -3.71
CA SER A 458 13.42 -21.28 -4.06
C SER A 458 14.23 -22.42 -4.67
N ASP A 459 13.86 -23.64 -4.31
CA ASP A 459 14.44 -24.87 -4.83
C ASP A 459 13.35 -25.88 -5.22
N SER A 460 13.76 -27.11 -5.56
CA SER A 460 12.85 -28.18 -5.96
C SER A 460 11.95 -28.67 -4.82
N LEU A 461 12.36 -28.54 -3.55
CA LEU A 461 11.51 -28.88 -2.41
C LEU A 461 10.45 -27.81 -2.20
N GLY A 462 10.81 -26.54 -2.35
CA GLY A 462 9.86 -25.43 -2.37
C GLY A 462 8.82 -25.57 -3.48
N TRP A 463 9.24 -25.99 -4.67
CA TRP A 463 8.36 -26.32 -5.78
C TRP A 463 7.33 -27.39 -5.43
N GLU A 464 7.78 -28.54 -4.92
CA GLU A 464 6.90 -29.64 -4.53
C GLU A 464 5.92 -29.22 -3.43
N PHE A 465 6.41 -28.47 -2.43
CA PHE A 465 5.58 -27.94 -1.35
C PHE A 465 4.45 -27.06 -1.90
N LEU A 466 4.76 -26.14 -2.81
CA LEU A 466 3.76 -25.24 -3.40
C LEU A 466 2.78 -25.94 -4.35
N ASN A 467 3.19 -26.97 -5.11
CA ASN A 467 2.25 -27.76 -5.90
C ASN A 467 1.22 -28.44 -5.00
N ARG A 468 1.66 -29.05 -3.90
CA ARG A 468 0.77 -29.66 -2.93
C ARG A 468 -0.18 -28.68 -2.25
N VAL A 469 0.20 -27.41 -2.13
CA VAL A 469 -0.71 -26.34 -1.69
C VAL A 469 -1.77 -26.11 -2.76
N VAL A 470 -1.37 -25.92 -4.02
CA VAL A 470 -2.30 -25.64 -5.13
C VAL A 470 -3.25 -26.81 -5.37
N ASP A 471 -2.78 -28.06 -5.28
CA ASP A 471 -3.60 -29.28 -5.43
C ASP A 471 -4.70 -29.43 -4.36
N ARG A 472 -4.62 -28.65 -3.26
CA ARG A 472 -5.63 -28.64 -2.18
C ARG A 472 -6.64 -27.50 -2.33
N ILE A 473 -6.45 -26.61 -3.29
CA ILE A 473 -7.41 -25.55 -3.59
C ILE A 473 -8.52 -26.15 -4.46
N ASP A 474 -9.76 -25.81 -4.18
CA ASP A 474 -10.91 -26.28 -4.96
C ASP A 474 -10.77 -25.92 -6.45
N GLU A 475 -11.10 -26.88 -7.33
CA GLU A 475 -10.92 -26.75 -8.79
C GLU A 475 -11.70 -25.56 -9.38
N GLU A 476 -12.77 -25.10 -8.72
CA GLU A 476 -13.57 -23.93 -9.12
C GLU A 476 -12.75 -22.63 -9.19
N PHE A 477 -11.70 -22.50 -8.38
CA PHE A 477 -10.81 -21.34 -8.41
C PHE A 477 -9.80 -21.42 -9.58
N ASN A 478 -9.59 -22.61 -10.18
CA ASN A 478 -8.70 -22.82 -11.33
C ASN A 478 -7.30 -22.20 -11.16
N ILE A 479 -6.76 -22.26 -9.94
CA ILE A 479 -5.44 -21.70 -9.60
C ILE A 479 -4.35 -22.68 -10.05
N LYS A 480 -3.32 -22.17 -10.72
CA LYS A 480 -2.16 -22.98 -11.15
C LYS A 480 -0.85 -22.35 -10.71
N LEU A 481 0.05 -23.17 -10.18
CA LEU A 481 1.40 -22.71 -9.89
C LEU A 481 2.15 -22.43 -11.19
N GLN A 482 2.69 -21.22 -11.31
CA GLN A 482 3.48 -20.75 -12.44
C GLN A 482 4.98 -20.72 -12.06
N HIS A 483 5.84 -20.50 -13.06
CA HIS A 483 7.28 -20.37 -12.87
C HIS A 483 7.77 -19.03 -13.43
N PHE A 484 8.74 -18.46 -12.73
CA PHE A 484 9.54 -17.36 -13.22
C PHE A 484 11.03 -17.69 -13.06
N HIS A 485 11.77 -17.54 -14.15
CA HIS A 485 13.23 -17.55 -14.14
C HIS A 485 13.73 -16.55 -15.18
N ILE A 486 14.73 -15.74 -14.84
CA ILE A 486 15.32 -14.78 -15.79
C ILE A 486 16.06 -15.49 -16.92
N ARG A 487 16.32 -14.82 -18.04
CA ARG A 487 17.26 -15.35 -19.03
C ARG A 487 18.68 -15.39 -18.45
N ASN A 488 19.50 -16.30 -18.97
CA ASN A 488 20.90 -16.44 -18.55
C ASN A 488 21.75 -15.18 -18.80
N ASP A 489 21.36 -14.35 -19.77
CA ASP A 489 22.00 -13.11 -20.18
C ASP A 489 21.33 -11.84 -19.61
N SER A 490 20.36 -12.01 -18.70
CA SER A 490 19.63 -10.92 -18.03
C SER A 490 20.11 -10.71 -16.59
N ARG A 491 19.66 -9.60 -15.98
CA ARG A 491 19.86 -9.30 -14.56
C ARG A 491 18.58 -9.62 -13.77
N SER A 492 18.72 -10.21 -12.58
CA SER A 492 17.62 -10.36 -11.62
C SER A 492 17.63 -9.22 -10.60
N GLY A 493 16.44 -8.83 -10.14
CA GLY A 493 16.27 -8.16 -8.85
C GLY A 493 16.52 -9.13 -7.70
N GLY A 494 16.60 -8.62 -6.48
CA GLY A 494 16.59 -9.42 -5.26
C GLY A 494 15.22 -9.37 -4.58
N THR A 495 15.06 -10.14 -3.52
CA THR A 495 13.88 -10.10 -2.63
C THR A 495 14.35 -10.13 -1.17
N ILE A 496 13.39 -10.12 -0.24
CA ILE A 496 13.71 -10.35 1.18
C ILE A 496 14.09 -11.80 1.51
N GLY A 497 13.91 -12.78 0.63
CA GLY A 497 14.20 -14.20 0.89
C GLY A 497 15.65 -14.45 1.28
N PRO A 498 16.63 -14.14 0.41
CA PRO A 498 18.04 -14.19 0.75
C PRO A 498 18.42 -13.32 1.95
N ILE A 499 17.78 -12.14 2.08
CA ILE A 499 18.06 -11.18 3.16
C ILE A 499 17.65 -11.77 4.52
N MET A 500 16.47 -12.38 4.58
CA MET A 500 15.94 -13.04 5.77
C MET A 500 16.66 -14.36 6.04
N SER A 501 17.45 -14.89 5.09
CA SER A 501 18.36 -16.02 5.30
C SER A 501 19.76 -15.61 5.78
N ASP A 502 19.96 -14.39 6.28
CA ASP A 502 21.25 -13.95 6.84
C ASP A 502 21.64 -14.74 8.10
N GLY A 503 22.91 -15.18 8.16
CA GLY A 503 23.43 -16.03 9.25
C GLY A 503 23.58 -15.34 10.61
N ASN A 504 23.55 -14.01 10.68
CA ASN A 504 23.74 -13.26 11.93
C ASN A 504 22.41 -12.86 12.57
N ARG A 505 21.40 -12.51 11.75
CA ARG A 505 20.13 -11.94 12.22
C ARG A 505 18.87 -12.48 11.52
N GLY A 506 19.03 -13.38 10.56
CA GLY A 506 17.93 -14.00 9.83
C GLY A 506 17.55 -15.38 10.37
N LEU A 507 16.73 -16.05 9.56
CA LEU A 507 16.27 -17.43 9.70
C LEU A 507 17.16 -18.38 8.89
N ASN A 508 18.48 -18.13 8.88
CA ASN A 508 19.42 -19.01 8.20
C ASN A 508 19.30 -20.45 8.71
N GLY A 509 19.18 -21.39 7.79
CA GLY A 509 18.92 -22.80 8.09
C GLY A 509 17.45 -23.13 8.32
N ALA A 510 16.52 -22.27 7.88
CA ALA A 510 15.11 -22.61 7.75
C ALA A 510 14.91 -23.89 6.91
N LYS A 511 13.83 -24.64 7.19
CA LYS A 511 13.50 -25.88 6.47
C LYS A 511 13.31 -25.62 4.98
N LEU A 512 12.55 -24.58 4.66
CA LEU A 512 12.31 -24.10 3.31
C LEU A 512 12.29 -22.57 3.34
N ILE A 513 12.93 -21.96 2.33
CA ILE A 513 12.78 -20.55 2.01
C ILE A 513 12.34 -20.50 0.55
N ILE A 514 11.13 -20.04 0.30
CA ILE A 514 10.49 -20.11 -1.01
C ILE A 514 10.13 -18.69 -1.44
N ASP A 515 10.73 -18.23 -2.53
CA ASP A 515 10.38 -16.97 -3.17
C ASP A 515 9.24 -17.20 -4.16
N VAL A 516 8.11 -16.57 -3.91
CA VAL A 516 6.88 -16.72 -4.70
C VAL A 516 6.19 -15.37 -4.83
N GLY A 517 5.48 -15.14 -5.93
CA GLY A 517 4.89 -13.83 -6.20
C GLY A 517 3.71 -13.87 -7.14
N LEU A 518 2.86 -12.85 -7.06
CA LEU A 518 1.82 -12.63 -8.05
C LEU A 518 2.35 -11.80 -9.23
N PRO A 519 1.92 -12.10 -10.47
CA PRO A 519 2.45 -11.46 -11.65
C PRO A 519 1.89 -10.05 -11.86
N ILE A 520 2.80 -9.07 -11.94
CA ILE A 520 2.48 -7.70 -12.34
C ILE A 520 3.26 -7.30 -13.59
N LEU A 521 2.66 -6.44 -14.39
CA LEU A 521 3.30 -5.71 -15.47
C LEU A 521 3.71 -4.33 -14.95
N SER A 522 4.80 -3.80 -15.52
CA SER A 522 5.32 -2.46 -15.20
C SER A 522 5.67 -2.28 -13.72
N MET A 523 6.33 -3.28 -13.11
CA MET A 523 6.94 -3.17 -11.78
C MET A 523 7.81 -1.90 -11.68
N HIS A 524 7.78 -1.22 -10.53
CA HIS A 524 8.42 0.08 -10.26
C HIS A 524 7.92 1.28 -11.11
N SER A 525 6.88 1.11 -11.93
CA SER A 525 6.16 2.25 -12.51
C SER A 525 5.35 2.98 -11.42
N ILE A 526 5.12 4.28 -11.59
CA ILE A 526 4.17 5.01 -10.74
C ILE A 526 2.74 4.44 -10.88
N ARG A 527 2.45 3.79 -12.01
CA ARG A 527 1.19 3.07 -12.27
C ARG A 527 1.48 1.76 -13.00
N SER A 528 1.10 0.66 -12.37
CA SER A 528 1.34 -0.72 -12.78
C SER A 528 0.01 -1.42 -13.10
N ILE A 529 0.10 -2.63 -13.63
CA ILE A 529 -1.04 -3.44 -14.10
C ILE A 529 -0.91 -4.87 -13.56
N MET A 530 -2.02 -5.44 -13.10
CA MET A 530 -2.13 -6.85 -12.68
C MET A 530 -3.45 -7.45 -13.17
N GLY A 531 -3.59 -8.77 -13.14
CA GLY A 531 -4.89 -9.41 -13.33
C GLY A 531 -5.81 -9.15 -12.14
N TYR A 532 -7.10 -8.96 -12.35
CA TYR A 532 -8.00 -8.67 -11.24
C TYR A 532 -8.22 -9.86 -10.30
N LYS A 533 -8.14 -11.10 -10.81
CA LYS A 533 -8.29 -12.32 -10.02
C LYS A 533 -7.09 -12.55 -9.11
N ASP A 534 -5.93 -12.03 -9.48
CA ASP A 534 -4.66 -12.29 -8.78
C ASP A 534 -4.73 -11.93 -7.29
N VAL A 535 -5.50 -10.91 -6.89
CA VAL A 535 -5.75 -10.59 -5.47
C VAL A 535 -6.39 -11.77 -4.72
N GLY A 536 -7.53 -12.27 -5.23
CA GLY A 536 -8.23 -13.38 -4.59
C GLY A 536 -7.45 -14.70 -4.70
N ILE A 537 -6.71 -14.89 -5.79
CA ILE A 537 -5.81 -16.03 -5.97
C ILE A 537 -4.75 -16.07 -4.87
N GLY A 538 -4.09 -14.94 -4.60
CA GLY A 538 -3.09 -14.83 -3.53
C GLY A 538 -3.69 -15.17 -2.17
N ILE A 539 -4.89 -14.64 -1.87
CA ILE A 539 -5.58 -14.88 -0.60
C ILE A 539 -5.88 -16.38 -0.43
N LYS A 540 -6.45 -17.03 -1.44
CA LYS A 540 -6.75 -18.47 -1.41
C LYS A 540 -5.50 -19.32 -1.26
N PHE A 541 -4.47 -19.01 -2.03
CA PHE A 541 -3.19 -19.72 -2.00
C PHE A 541 -2.52 -19.65 -0.62
N TYR A 542 -2.44 -18.46 -0.03
CA TYR A 542 -1.84 -18.29 1.29
C TYR A 542 -2.72 -18.86 2.41
N GLN A 543 -4.06 -18.77 2.29
CA GLN A 543 -4.98 -19.39 3.24
C GLN A 543 -4.77 -20.91 3.27
N GLU A 544 -4.68 -21.57 2.12
CA GLU A 544 -4.44 -23.02 2.07
C GLU A 544 -3.04 -23.40 2.52
N THR A 545 -2.05 -22.54 2.29
CA THR A 545 -0.71 -22.71 2.88
C THR A 545 -0.80 -22.73 4.41
N PHE A 546 -1.50 -21.77 5.03
CA PHE A 546 -1.65 -21.72 6.49
C PHE A 546 -2.36 -22.94 7.07
N LYS A 547 -3.40 -23.43 6.38
CA LYS A 547 -4.16 -24.61 6.80
C LYS A 547 -3.36 -25.89 6.75
N ASN A 548 -2.60 -26.11 5.67
CA ASN A 548 -2.11 -27.45 5.33
C ASN A 548 -0.60 -27.65 5.42
N TRP A 549 0.21 -26.61 5.69
CA TRP A 549 1.68 -26.72 5.63
C TRP A 549 2.28 -27.87 6.45
N GLN A 550 1.77 -28.14 7.67
CA GLN A 550 2.27 -29.23 8.51
C GLN A 550 2.00 -30.61 7.88
N GLY A 551 0.78 -30.80 7.35
CA GLY A 551 0.39 -32.03 6.68
C GLY A 551 1.20 -32.24 5.40
N ILE A 552 1.37 -31.18 4.62
CA ILE A 552 2.18 -31.21 3.38
C ILE A 552 3.61 -31.62 3.68
N ILE A 553 4.27 -31.00 4.68
CA ILE A 553 5.64 -31.40 5.07
C ILE A 553 5.68 -32.85 5.55
N TYR A 554 4.70 -33.26 6.36
CA TYR A 554 4.65 -34.63 6.86
C TYR A 554 4.59 -35.64 5.70
N GLU A 555 3.71 -35.42 4.74
CA GLU A 555 3.57 -36.28 3.55
C GLU A 555 4.81 -36.25 2.65
N MET A 556 5.47 -35.09 2.50
CA MET A 556 6.71 -34.99 1.73
C MET A 556 7.84 -35.82 2.36
N GLU A 557 7.88 -35.91 3.69
CA GLU A 557 8.93 -36.62 4.43
C GLU A 557 8.64 -38.11 4.64
N HIS A 558 7.36 -38.50 4.76
CA HIS A 558 6.96 -39.84 5.20
C HIS A 558 6.08 -40.58 4.17
N GLY A 559 5.61 -39.90 3.13
CA GLY A 559 4.60 -40.41 2.21
C GLY A 559 3.17 -40.11 2.66
N SER A 560 2.22 -40.27 1.75
CA SER A 560 0.78 -40.27 2.07
C SER A 560 0.41 -41.68 2.54
N ASP A 561 -0.19 -41.80 3.73
CA ASP A 561 -0.76 -43.07 4.22
C ASP A 561 -1.94 -43.56 3.36
#